data_AF-A0A2E7BJ85-F1
#
_entry.id   AF-A0A2E7BJ85-F1
#
_cell.length_a   1.000
_cell.length_b   1.000
_cell.length_c   1.000
_cell.angle_alpha   90.00
_cell.angle_beta   90.00
_cell.angle_gamma   90.00
#
_symmetry.space_group_name_H-M   'P 1'
#
loop_
_entity.id
_entity.type
_entity.pdbx_description
1 polymer ?
#
loop_
_entity_poly.entity_id
_entity_poly.type
_entity_poly.pdbx_seq_one_letter_code
_entity_poly.pdbx_strand_id
1 'polypeptide(L)'
;MNEHRDHVQNPKRMRPNAARQQSTDFYQPWTRTSLLATATGVITILLSGTASSQTLTPISYTLNFLAPHTHYVDIKATIPTDEDSNVELMMATWTPGSYLIREFSRHVETLEARTRDGRLLAVKKS
;
A
#
# COMPACT_ATOMS: atom_id res chain seq x y z
N MET A 1 36.69 16.49 57.87
CA MET A 1 37.55 15.31 58.03
C MET A 1 38.20 15.10 56.67
N ASN A 2 39.34 15.77 56.46
CA ASN A 2 40.67 15.14 56.42
C ASN A 2 40.75 14.19 55.22
N GLU A 3 41.56 14.39 54.20
CA GLU A 3 42.98 14.76 54.10
C GLU A 3 43.25 14.89 52.58
N HIS A 4 44.31 15.43 52.00
CA HIS A 4 45.50 16.16 52.42
C HIS A 4 46.41 16.14 51.19
N ARG A 5 47.14 17.25 51.00
CA ARG A 5 48.34 17.41 50.18
C ARG A 5 48.11 17.59 48.67
N ASP A 6 48.32 18.80 48.16
CA ASP A 6 49.61 19.50 48.04
C ASP A 6 50.55 18.77 47.07
N HIS A 7 50.85 19.41 45.95
CA HIS A 7 52.18 19.93 45.61
C HIS A 7 52.11 20.40 44.14
N VAL A 8 52.14 21.72 43.84
CA VAL A 8 53.36 22.56 43.80
C VAL A 8 54.30 21.97 42.75
N GLN A 9 54.48 22.52 41.54
CA GLN A 9 55.14 23.78 41.14
C GLN A 9 55.27 23.67 39.60
N ASN A 10 55.38 24.69 38.75
CA ASN A 10 56.36 25.78 38.74
C ASN A 10 56.10 26.61 37.45
N PRO A 11 56.64 27.82 37.27
CA PRO A 11 55.87 28.93 36.77
C PRO A 11 56.44 29.40 35.42
N LYS A 12 55.74 30.36 34.82
CA LYS A 12 56.31 31.47 34.03
C LYS A 12 57.44 31.10 33.06
N ARG A 13 57.09 31.01 31.78
CA ARG A 13 57.76 31.85 30.76
C ARG A 13 56.73 32.51 29.87
N MET A 14 56.17 33.58 30.41
CA MET A 14 55.61 34.67 29.63
C MET A 14 56.75 35.25 28.78
N ARG A 15 56.64 35.14 27.45
CA ARG A 15 57.41 35.97 26.53
C ARG A 15 56.47 36.84 25.71
N PRO A 16 56.85 38.08 25.40
CA PRO A 16 55.91 39.14 25.08
C PRO A 16 55.43 39.08 23.63
N ASN A 17 54.19 39.53 23.49
CA ASN A 17 53.51 40.03 22.31
C ASN A 17 54.45 40.79 21.36
N ALA A 18 54.48 40.41 20.09
CA ALA A 18 54.89 41.31 19.01
C ALA A 18 54.15 40.94 17.73
N ALA A 19 53.64 41.98 17.08
CA ALA A 19 53.10 41.99 15.74
C ALA A 19 51.76 41.29 15.52
N ARG A 20 50.71 41.99 15.95
CA ARG A 20 49.50 42.18 15.14
C ARG A 20 49.91 42.47 13.68
N GLN A 21 49.72 41.50 12.80
CA GLN A 21 49.52 41.75 11.37
C GLN A 21 48.18 41.14 10.99
N GLN A 22 47.18 42.01 11.03
CA GLN A 22 45.88 41.82 10.42
C GLN A 22 46.12 41.77 8.90
N SER A 23 46.12 40.59 8.31
CA SER A 23 45.93 40.44 6.86
C SER A 23 44.44 40.42 6.59
N THR A 24 43.97 41.56 6.11
CA THR A 24 42.65 41.82 5.56
C THR A 24 42.29 40.82 4.46
N ASP A 25 41.03 40.37 4.53
CA ASP A 25 40.14 39.87 3.49
C ASP A 25 40.75 39.55 2.14
N PHE A 26 40.54 38.31 1.66
CA PHE A 26 40.08 38.11 0.29
C PHE A 26 39.28 36.80 0.21
N TYR A 27 37.95 36.94 0.08
CA TYR A 27 37.09 35.89 -0.45
C TYR A 27 37.62 35.47 -1.82
N GLN A 28 38.05 34.21 -1.93
CA GLN A 28 38.30 33.55 -3.21
C GLN A 28 37.23 32.46 -3.38
N PRO A 29 36.41 32.53 -4.45
CA PRO A 29 35.32 31.59 -4.67
C PRO A 29 35.81 30.26 -5.27
N TRP A 30 34.84 29.41 -5.59
CA TRP A 30 34.87 28.35 -6.60
C TRP A 30 35.73 27.08 -6.35
N THR A 31 34.97 26.02 -6.03
CA THR A 31 35.16 24.62 -6.43
C THR A 31 36.47 23.92 -6.05
N ARG A 32 36.39 23.09 -5.01
CA ARG A 32 37.23 21.90 -4.88
C ARG A 32 36.36 20.68 -4.63
N THR A 33 35.91 20.08 -5.73
CA THR A 33 35.37 18.71 -5.74
C THR A 33 36.51 17.76 -5.45
N SER A 34 36.38 16.87 -4.47
CA SER A 34 37.11 15.61 -4.44
C SER A 34 36.28 14.58 -3.68
N LEU A 35 35.91 13.55 -4.44
CA LEU A 35 35.06 12.43 -4.07
C LEU A 35 35.56 11.72 -2.81
N LEU A 36 34.65 11.40 -1.89
CA LEU A 36 34.77 10.21 -1.06
C LEU A 36 33.68 9.21 -1.45
N ALA A 37 34.19 8.19 -2.12
CA ALA A 37 33.58 6.97 -2.60
C ALA A 37 32.72 6.25 -1.55
N THR A 38 31.42 6.19 -1.83
CA THR A 38 30.69 4.93 -2.11
C THR A 38 30.92 3.75 -1.13
N ALA A 39 30.35 3.82 0.06
CA ALA A 39 30.06 2.62 0.86
C ALA A 39 28.69 2.68 1.55
N THR A 40 27.79 3.52 1.04
CA THR A 40 26.41 3.71 1.54
C THR A 40 25.38 3.71 0.41
N GLY A 41 25.77 3.32 -0.82
CA GLY A 41 24.89 3.37 -1.98
C GLY A 41 24.22 2.03 -2.34
N VAL A 42 24.83 0.90 -1.95
CA VAL A 42 24.43 -0.42 -2.50
C VAL A 42 23.34 -1.11 -1.66
N ILE A 43 23.20 -0.77 -0.37
CA ILE A 43 22.21 -1.41 0.52
C ILE A 43 20.79 -0.85 0.34
N THR A 44 20.61 0.35 -0.22
CA THR A 44 19.28 0.97 -0.35
C THR A 44 18.48 0.50 -1.58
N ILE A 45 19.13 -0.14 -2.57
CA ILE A 45 18.47 -0.54 -3.84
C ILE A 45 17.73 -1.88 -3.72
N LEU A 46 18.00 -2.69 -2.70
CA LEU A 46 17.41 -4.05 -2.59
C LEU A 46 16.03 -4.11 -1.92
N LEU A 47 15.46 -2.97 -1.48
CA LEU A 47 14.15 -2.92 -0.81
C LEU A 47 13.09 -2.13 -1.59
N SER A 48 13.15 -2.13 -2.92
CA SER A 48 12.09 -1.59 -3.78
C SER A 48 11.31 -2.70 -4.46
N GLY A 49 10.75 -3.62 -3.66
CA GLY A 49 9.71 -4.52 -4.14
C GLY A 49 8.43 -3.72 -4.35
N THR A 50 8.20 -3.20 -5.56
CA THR A 50 6.89 -2.65 -5.92
C THR A 50 5.90 -3.81 -6.01
N ALA A 51 5.17 -4.07 -4.93
CA ALA A 51 4.01 -4.94 -5.01
C ALA A 51 3.00 -4.29 -5.96
N SER A 52 2.83 -4.87 -7.15
CA SER A 52 1.74 -4.48 -8.05
C SER A 52 0.44 -4.94 -7.41
N SER A 53 -0.45 -4.00 -7.08
CA SER A 53 -1.82 -4.36 -6.72
C SER A 53 -2.53 -4.86 -7.97
N GLN A 54 -3.01 -6.10 -7.95
CA GLN A 54 -3.87 -6.62 -9.00
C GLN A 54 -5.24 -5.95 -8.88
N THR A 55 -5.65 -5.24 -9.93
CA THR A 55 -7.00 -4.69 -10.02
C THR A 55 -7.94 -5.76 -10.57
N LEU A 56 -8.74 -6.36 -9.70
CA LEU A 56 -9.81 -7.27 -10.12
C LEU A 56 -10.91 -6.47 -10.81
N THR A 57 -11.41 -7.00 -11.92
CA THR A 57 -12.59 -6.42 -12.56
C THR A 57 -13.80 -6.67 -11.64
N PRO A 58 -14.61 -5.64 -11.33
CA PRO A 58 -15.74 -5.83 -10.43
C PRO A 58 -16.87 -6.62 -11.07
N ILE A 59 -17.60 -7.38 -10.25
CA ILE A 59 -18.88 -7.97 -10.65
C ILE A 59 -19.93 -6.86 -10.66
N SER A 60 -20.66 -6.71 -11.76
CA SER A 60 -21.71 -5.69 -11.92
C SER A 60 -23.09 -6.32 -11.84
N TYR A 61 -24.00 -5.72 -11.07
CA TYR A 61 -25.39 -6.14 -10.94
C TYR A 61 -26.33 -5.02 -11.38
N THR A 62 -27.34 -5.36 -12.18
CA THR A 62 -28.45 -4.47 -12.55
C THR A 62 -29.75 -5.09 -12.07
N LEU A 63 -30.54 -4.32 -11.33
CA LEU A 63 -31.83 -4.75 -10.79
C LEU A 63 -32.95 -3.99 -11.50
N ASN A 64 -33.88 -4.73 -12.10
CA ASN A 64 -35.02 -4.18 -12.82
C ASN A 64 -36.32 -4.61 -12.14
N PHE A 65 -37.13 -3.63 -11.75
CA PHE A 65 -38.45 -3.84 -11.14
C PHE A 65 -39.54 -3.61 -12.17
N LEU A 66 -39.63 -4.50 -13.18
CA LEU A 66 -40.53 -4.32 -14.32
C LEU A 66 -42.02 -4.33 -13.94
N ALA A 67 -42.39 -5.10 -12.90
CA ALA A 67 -43.74 -5.16 -12.37
C ALA A 67 -43.71 -5.23 -10.82
N PRO A 68 -43.49 -4.10 -10.12
CA PRO A 68 -43.20 -4.09 -8.67
C PRO A 68 -44.29 -4.73 -7.79
N HIS A 69 -45.54 -4.69 -8.23
CA HIS A 69 -46.68 -5.29 -7.53
C HIS A 69 -46.66 -6.83 -7.51
N THR A 70 -45.85 -7.46 -8.38
CA THR A 70 -45.68 -8.91 -8.42
C THR A 70 -44.60 -9.39 -7.45
N HIS A 71 -43.85 -8.47 -6.82
CA HIS A 71 -42.70 -8.76 -5.97
C HIS A 71 -41.54 -9.51 -6.65
N TYR A 72 -41.52 -9.55 -7.98
CA TYR A 72 -40.40 -10.06 -8.75
C TYR A 72 -39.39 -8.97 -9.11
N VAL A 73 -38.13 -9.39 -9.19
CA VAL A 73 -36.99 -8.56 -9.61
C VAL A 73 -36.22 -9.32 -10.67
N ASP A 74 -35.98 -8.68 -11.82
CA ASP A 74 -35.06 -9.17 -12.84
C ASP A 74 -33.65 -8.71 -12.47
N ILE A 75 -32.72 -9.65 -12.37
CA ILE A 75 -31.34 -9.39 -11.96
C ILE A 75 -30.42 -9.82 -13.09
N LYS A 76 -29.63 -8.87 -13.60
CA LYS A 76 -28.53 -9.16 -14.51
C LYS A 76 -27.21 -9.02 -13.78
N ALA A 77 -26.44 -10.10 -13.72
CA ALA A 77 -25.07 -10.10 -13.19
C ALA A 77 -24.06 -10.22 -14.36
N THR A 78 -23.02 -9.40 -14.34
CA THR A 78 -21.85 -9.52 -15.24
C THR A 78 -20.65 -9.91 -14.39
N ILE A 79 -20.16 -11.14 -14.58
CA ILE A 79 -19.09 -11.74 -13.79
C ILE A 79 -17.85 -11.87 -14.68
N PRO A 80 -16.75 -11.15 -14.38
CA PRO A 80 -15.45 -11.38 -15.00
C PRO A 80 -14.94 -12.76 -14.59
N THR A 81 -14.52 -13.58 -15.56
CA THR A 81 -14.14 -14.98 -15.31
C THR A 81 -12.64 -15.23 -15.43
N ASP A 82 -11.82 -14.24 -15.80
CA ASP A 82 -10.36 -14.35 -15.95
C ASP A 82 -9.88 -15.68 -16.59
N GLU A 83 -10.59 -16.13 -17.63
CA GLU A 83 -10.37 -17.40 -18.37
C GLU A 83 -10.72 -18.71 -17.65
N ASP A 84 -11.34 -18.65 -16.46
CA ASP A 84 -11.87 -19.83 -15.80
C ASP A 84 -12.98 -20.48 -16.64
N SER A 85 -12.91 -21.81 -16.72
CA SER A 85 -13.85 -22.67 -17.44
C SER A 85 -15.17 -22.87 -16.69
N ASN A 86 -15.19 -22.61 -15.38
CA ASN A 86 -16.35 -22.77 -14.52
C ASN A 86 -16.50 -21.57 -13.58
N VAL A 87 -17.74 -21.22 -13.27
CA VAL A 87 -18.08 -20.19 -12.27
C VAL A 87 -19.08 -20.79 -11.32
N GLU A 88 -18.70 -20.89 -10.05
CA GLU A 88 -19.61 -21.27 -8.98
C GLU A 88 -20.21 -20.02 -8.34
N LEU A 89 -21.54 -19.95 -8.32
CA LEU A 89 -22.28 -18.86 -7.71
C LEU A 89 -22.95 -19.35 -6.44
N MET A 90 -22.71 -18.63 -5.35
CA MET A 90 -23.29 -18.93 -4.05
C MET A 90 -24.20 -17.80 -3.61
N MET A 91 -25.22 -18.14 -2.84
CA MET A 91 -26.09 -17.17 -2.18
C MET A 91 -25.93 -17.31 -0.66
N ALA A 92 -25.89 -16.18 0.04
CA ALA A 92 -25.81 -16.21 1.50
C ALA A 92 -27.00 -16.96 2.11
N THR A 93 -26.81 -17.56 3.27
CA THR A 93 -27.88 -18.22 4.04
C THR A 93 -28.33 -17.36 5.23
N TRP A 94 -27.78 -16.18 5.42
CA TRP A 94 -28.13 -15.26 6.51
C TRP A 94 -27.71 -13.83 6.13
N THR A 95 -28.18 -12.85 6.90
CA THR A 95 -27.84 -11.43 6.73
C THR A 95 -27.22 -10.87 8.01
N PRO A 96 -26.15 -10.04 7.93
CA PRO A 96 -25.56 -9.39 9.10
C PRO A 96 -26.60 -8.73 10.01
N GLY A 97 -26.48 -8.97 11.31
CA GLY A 97 -27.44 -8.50 12.32
C GLY A 97 -28.63 -9.46 12.58
N SER A 98 -28.84 -10.48 11.74
CA SER A 98 -29.81 -11.56 11.99
C SER A 98 -29.10 -12.91 12.04
N TYR A 99 -29.25 -13.64 13.15
CA TYR A 99 -28.69 -14.98 13.32
C TYR A 99 -29.61 -16.09 12.83
N LEU A 100 -30.69 -15.75 12.13
CA LEU A 100 -31.60 -16.74 11.58
C LEU A 100 -31.10 -17.19 10.21
N ILE A 101 -31.09 -18.51 10.02
CA ILE A 101 -30.85 -19.12 8.70
C ILE A 101 -32.03 -18.79 7.77
N ARG A 102 -31.69 -18.57 6.50
CA ARG A 102 -32.57 -18.19 5.39
C ARG A 102 -32.23 -19.02 4.17
N GLU A 103 -33.28 -19.38 3.47
CA GLU A 103 -33.22 -20.13 2.22
C GLU A 103 -33.36 -19.16 1.03
N PHE A 104 -32.48 -18.16 0.88
CA PHE A 104 -32.66 -17.13 -0.15
C PHE A 104 -32.68 -17.72 -1.58
N SER A 105 -31.88 -18.76 -1.82
CA SER A 105 -31.75 -19.46 -3.11
C SER A 105 -33.08 -20.08 -3.60
N ARG A 106 -34.03 -20.38 -2.70
CA ARG A 106 -35.34 -20.91 -3.08
C ARG A 106 -36.20 -19.93 -3.88
N HIS A 107 -35.92 -18.63 -3.75
CA HIS A 107 -36.66 -17.57 -4.44
C HIS A 107 -36.08 -17.24 -5.82
N VAL A 108 -34.99 -17.90 -6.23
CA VAL A 108 -34.49 -17.81 -7.61
C VAL A 108 -35.31 -18.75 -8.48
N GLU A 109 -36.25 -18.17 -9.24
CA GLU A 109 -37.16 -18.91 -10.11
C GLU A 109 -36.44 -19.42 -11.37
N THR A 110 -35.79 -18.53 -12.12
CA THR A 110 -35.08 -18.85 -13.35
C THR A 110 -33.64 -18.34 -13.28
N LEU A 111 -32.68 -19.12 -13.79
CA LEU A 111 -31.28 -18.74 -13.90
C LEU A 111 -30.75 -19.15 -15.28
N GLU A 112 -30.25 -18.18 -16.02
CA GLU A 112 -29.61 -18.39 -17.32
C GLU A 112 -28.25 -17.70 -17.35
N ALA A 113 -27.27 -18.33 -18.00
CA ALA A 113 -25.95 -17.77 -18.20
C ALA A 113 -25.63 -17.66 -19.69
N ARG A 114 -24.99 -16.56 -20.09
CA ARG A 114 -24.56 -16.31 -21.46
C ARG A 114 -23.14 -15.76 -21.47
N THR A 115 -22.35 -16.10 -22.48
CA THR A 115 -21.08 -15.42 -22.75
C THR A 115 -21.34 -13.97 -23.17
N ARG A 116 -20.29 -13.15 -23.18
CA ARG A 116 -20.37 -11.77 -23.69
C ARG A 116 -20.93 -11.68 -25.11
N ASP A 117 -20.67 -12.70 -25.93
CA ASP A 117 -21.14 -12.79 -27.32
C ASP A 117 -22.57 -13.34 -27.44
N GLY A 118 -23.24 -13.61 -26.31
CA GLY A 118 -24.63 -14.08 -26.27
C GLY A 118 -24.81 -15.59 -26.34
N ARG A 119 -23.72 -16.37 -26.39
CA ARG A 119 -23.81 -17.85 -26.40
C ARG A 119 -24.30 -18.36 -25.06
N LEU A 120 -25.36 -19.18 -25.06
CA LEU A 120 -25.88 -19.83 -23.86
C LEU A 120 -24.83 -20.77 -23.23
N LEU A 121 -24.76 -20.74 -21.90
CA LEU A 121 -23.90 -21.59 -21.09
C LEU A 121 -24.77 -22.58 -20.29
N ALA A 122 -24.24 -23.78 -20.05
CA ALA A 122 -24.91 -24.75 -19.20
C ALA A 122 -24.92 -24.26 -17.75
N VAL A 123 -26.07 -24.36 -17.10
CA VAL A 123 -26.25 -23.99 -15.69
C VAL A 123 -26.75 -25.22 -14.94
N LYS A 124 -26.10 -25.51 -13.80
CA LYS A 124 -26.56 -26.53 -12.86
C LYS A 124 -26.93 -25.84 -11.55
N LYS A 125 -28.18 -26.00 -11.12
CA LYS A 125 -28.65 -25.57 -9.79
C LYS A 125 -28.56 -26.75 -8.83
N SER A 126 -27.98 -26.54 -7.65
CA SER A 126 -27.83 -27.54 -6.58
C SER A 126 -28.42 -27.03 -5.27
#